data_AF-F2U9M2-F1
#
_entry.id   AF-F2U9M2-F1
#
_cell.length_a   1.000
_cell.length_b   1.000
_cell.length_c   1.000
_cell.angle_alpha   90.00
_cell.angle_beta   90.00
_cell.angle_gamma   90.00
#
_symmetry.space_group_name_H-M   'P 1'
#
loop_
_entity.id
_entity.type
_entity.pdbx_description
1 polymer ?
#
loop_
_entity_poly.entity_id
_entity_poly.type
_entity_poly.pdbx_seq_one_letter_code
_entity_poly.pdbx_strand_id
1 'polypeptide(L)'
;MTMRASGFSAAIVAAAVAVAVVVAVACGSSAAAAPVSARVNTAALLHHAQGVHVAASDYPPPFSRSLKKGDSGNDVGIYQFLVFRALNLTFPINNKFDTATVDATRTLQRNNKLEVTGEMNLGTAKFVMNKLTRDHYVDDGKTAESQGYKYKVVIDVHRNRSIESIGKLYAGNGTLLFTFPARLHGWDACDCEKPWPDFNNSDDGLTSFASDGNTPTGLMEFDLNSPEPVPRLYGPYPVNRAVMGLKGNAKFLIPNVRNGILMHTGTVPPDPMQQQQQQQQQQLIQHNNNNNLYNT
;
A
#
# COMPACT_ATOMS: atom_id res chain seq x y z
N MET A 1 14.99 9.39 -58.83
CA MET A 1 14.00 8.39 -58.38
C MET A 1 14.64 7.64 -57.22
N THR A 2 14.42 8.11 -56.00
CA THR A 2 15.02 7.50 -54.80
C THR A 2 14.02 7.66 -53.66
N MET A 3 13.33 6.57 -53.32
CA MET A 3 12.35 6.50 -52.23
C MET A 3 13.07 6.51 -50.88
N ARG A 4 12.65 7.38 -49.97
CA ARG A 4 12.98 7.30 -48.54
C ARG A 4 11.82 6.61 -47.82
N ALA A 5 12.10 5.46 -47.23
CA ALA A 5 11.18 4.74 -46.35
C ALA A 5 11.19 5.36 -44.95
N SER A 6 10.00 5.67 -44.43
CA SER A 6 9.73 6.10 -43.08
C SER A 6 9.64 4.88 -42.15
N GLY A 7 10.55 4.79 -41.17
CA GLY A 7 10.47 3.82 -40.08
C GLY A 7 9.66 4.40 -38.91
N PHE A 8 8.47 3.86 -38.68
CA PHE A 8 7.72 4.03 -37.44
C PHE A 8 8.32 3.10 -36.37
N SER A 9 8.80 3.65 -35.26
CA SER A 9 9.20 2.87 -34.08
C SER A 9 8.08 2.90 -33.06
N ALA A 10 7.44 1.75 -32.83
CA ALA A 10 6.46 1.57 -31.78
C ALA A 10 7.17 1.46 -30.43
N ALA A 11 6.96 2.44 -29.54
CA ALA A 11 7.40 2.35 -28.15
C ALA A 11 6.43 1.45 -27.38
N ILE A 12 6.90 0.27 -26.97
CA ILE A 12 6.18 -0.59 -26.03
C ILE A 12 6.32 0.04 -24.64
N VAL A 13 5.23 0.58 -24.10
CA VAL A 13 5.16 1.02 -22.70
C VAL A 13 4.94 -0.23 -21.84
N ALA A 14 6.02 -0.78 -21.28
CA ALA A 14 5.92 -1.82 -20.27
C ALA A 14 5.37 -1.22 -18.97
N ALA A 15 4.17 -1.64 -18.56
CA ALA A 15 3.61 -1.31 -17.27
C ALA A 15 4.42 -2.01 -16.17
N ALA A 16 5.22 -1.25 -15.42
CA ALA A 16 6.01 -1.78 -14.30
C ALA A 16 5.08 -2.23 -13.15
N VAL A 17 5.04 -3.54 -12.93
CA VAL A 17 4.43 -4.21 -11.78
C VAL A 17 5.40 -4.07 -10.59
N ALA A 18 4.90 -3.63 -9.43
CA ALA A 18 5.70 -3.59 -8.20
C ALA A 18 5.30 -4.78 -7.33
N VAL A 19 6.27 -5.41 -6.66
CA VAL A 19 6.09 -6.68 -5.95
C VAL A 19 6.28 -6.44 -4.45
N ALA A 20 5.31 -6.78 -3.60
CA ALA A 20 5.51 -6.87 -2.15
C ALA A 20 5.99 -8.25 -1.75
N VAL A 21 6.86 -8.27 -0.75
CA VAL A 21 7.45 -9.50 -0.22
C VAL A 21 7.30 -9.50 1.31
N VAL A 22 6.75 -10.59 1.81
CA VAL A 22 6.33 -10.88 3.17
C VAL A 22 7.26 -11.96 3.70
N VAL A 23 7.94 -11.75 4.82
CA VAL A 23 8.94 -12.72 5.32
C VAL A 23 8.79 -12.90 6.83
N ALA A 24 8.80 -14.12 7.38
CA ALA A 24 8.60 -14.35 8.82
C ALA A 24 9.76 -15.05 9.55
N VAL A 25 9.99 -14.64 10.81
CA VAL A 25 11.06 -15.13 11.71
C VAL A 25 10.47 -16.01 12.82
N ALA A 26 11.31 -16.87 13.41
CA ALA A 26 11.06 -17.39 14.76
C ALA A 26 12.26 -17.14 15.69
N CYS A 27 11.93 -16.94 16.96
CA CYS A 27 12.78 -16.70 18.12
C CYS A 27 14.08 -17.53 18.17
N GLY A 28 15.20 -16.82 18.32
CA GLY A 28 16.43 -17.30 18.94
C GLY A 28 16.86 -16.31 20.00
N SER A 29 16.72 -16.68 21.27
CA SER A 29 17.07 -15.87 22.44
C SER A 29 18.58 -15.65 22.55
N SER A 30 19.04 -14.43 22.30
CA SER A 30 20.20 -13.86 23.01
C SER A 30 19.98 -12.36 23.20
N ALA A 31 19.84 -11.96 24.46
CA ALA A 31 19.60 -10.57 24.84
C ALA A 31 20.91 -9.77 24.70
N ALA A 32 21.09 -9.12 23.55
CA ALA A 32 22.02 -8.00 23.43
C ALA A 32 21.22 -6.71 23.59
N ALA A 33 21.61 -5.87 24.55
CA ALA A 33 20.97 -4.59 24.83
C ALA A 33 20.97 -3.72 23.55
N ALA A 34 19.77 -3.38 23.09
CA ALA A 34 19.59 -2.52 21.93
C ALA A 34 20.14 -1.11 22.22
N PRO A 35 20.87 -0.48 21.27
CA PRO A 35 21.33 0.89 21.43
C PRO A 35 20.13 1.84 21.45
N VAL A 36 20.12 2.71 22.45
CA VAL A 36 19.18 3.83 22.60
C VAL A 36 19.39 4.80 21.44
N SER A 37 18.60 4.70 20.36
CA SER A 37 18.39 5.82 19.42
C SER A 37 17.30 5.54 18.39
N ALA A 38 16.08 5.97 18.71
CA ALA A 38 15.20 6.81 17.89
C ALA A 38 13.88 6.88 18.66
N ARG A 39 13.49 8.07 19.11
CA ARG A 39 12.20 8.24 19.82
C ARG A 39 11.09 7.73 18.91
N VAL A 40 10.42 6.67 19.35
CA VAL A 40 9.20 6.13 18.74
C VAL A 40 8.20 7.28 18.61
N ASN A 41 7.71 7.55 17.41
CA ASN A 41 6.62 8.47 17.18
C ASN A 41 5.30 7.79 17.58
N THR A 42 5.04 7.69 18.89
CA THR A 42 3.81 7.12 19.44
C THR A 42 2.56 7.95 19.11
N ALA A 43 2.71 9.19 18.63
CA ALA A 43 1.59 10.00 18.16
C ALA A 43 1.01 9.51 16.82
N ALA A 44 1.79 8.80 16.00
CA ALA A 44 1.28 8.10 14.81
C ALA A 44 0.38 6.88 15.15
N LEU A 45 0.39 6.46 16.41
CA LEU A 45 -0.20 5.20 16.89
C LEU A 45 -1.55 5.38 17.61
N LEU A 46 -1.91 6.61 17.97
CA LEU A 46 -3.09 6.92 18.80
C LEU A 46 -4.30 7.46 18.02
N HIS A 47 -4.24 7.56 16.70
CA HIS A 47 -5.35 8.07 15.88
C HIS A 47 -6.45 7.03 15.55
N HIS A 48 -6.44 5.84 16.16
CA HIS A 48 -7.40 4.77 15.87
C HIS A 48 -8.73 4.87 16.64
N ALA A 49 -9.05 6.00 17.28
CA ALA A 49 -10.23 6.07 18.18
C ALA A 49 -11.14 7.29 18.04
N GLN A 50 -10.87 8.25 17.15
CA GLN A 50 -11.85 9.32 16.85
C GLN A 50 -11.75 9.71 15.37
N GLY A 51 -12.63 9.12 14.57
CA GLY A 51 -12.92 9.58 13.21
C GLY A 51 -13.52 10.97 13.27
N VAL A 52 -12.68 11.98 13.44
CA VAL A 52 -13.03 13.35 13.11
C VAL A 52 -13.13 13.35 11.58
N HIS A 53 -14.35 13.48 11.08
CA HIS A 53 -14.59 13.79 9.67
C HIS A 53 -13.88 15.11 9.35
N VAL A 54 -12.63 15.02 8.93
CA VAL A 54 -11.92 16.16 8.35
C VAL A 54 -12.61 16.39 7.02
N ALA A 55 -13.28 17.54 6.87
CA ALA A 55 -13.85 17.93 5.59
C ALA A 55 -12.81 17.70 4.49
N ALA A 56 -13.22 17.11 3.36
CA ALA A 56 -12.32 16.78 2.26
C ALA A 56 -11.50 18.03 1.90
N SER A 57 -10.21 18.03 2.28
CA SER A 57 -9.33 19.13 1.91
C SER A 57 -9.09 19.07 0.41
N ASP A 58 -8.88 20.22 -0.23
CA ASP A 58 -8.45 20.24 -1.64
C ASP A 58 -7.15 19.47 -1.87
N TYR A 59 -6.36 19.26 -0.81
CA TYR A 59 -5.11 18.51 -0.83
C TYR A 59 -5.35 16.99 -0.78
N PRO A 60 -4.56 16.21 -1.56
CA PRO A 60 -4.68 14.76 -1.54
C PRO A 60 -4.12 14.17 -0.21
N PRO A 61 -4.80 13.19 0.40
CA PRO A 61 -4.31 12.54 1.61
C PRO A 61 -2.89 11.95 1.44
N PRO A 62 -2.01 12.09 2.44
CA PRO A 62 -2.29 12.52 3.82
C PRO A 62 -2.18 14.04 4.05
N PHE A 63 -2.00 14.84 2.99
CA PHE A 63 -1.85 16.28 3.14
C PHE A 63 -3.22 16.94 3.29
N SER A 64 -3.32 17.89 4.21
CA SER A 64 -4.52 18.69 4.43
C SER A 64 -4.28 20.20 4.21
N ARG A 65 -3.06 20.59 3.85
CA ARG A 65 -2.60 21.98 3.77
C ARG A 65 -1.35 22.12 2.90
N SER A 66 -1.03 23.37 2.54
CA SER A 66 0.29 23.72 2.00
C SER A 66 1.37 23.52 3.08
N LEU A 67 2.57 23.10 2.66
CA LEU A 67 3.75 23.00 3.54
C LEU A 67 4.81 23.99 3.10
N LYS A 68 5.35 24.77 4.04
CA LYS A 68 6.34 25.82 3.78
C LYS A 68 7.36 25.93 4.89
N LYS A 69 8.41 26.73 4.65
CA LYS A 69 9.53 26.89 5.58
C LYS A 69 9.05 27.21 7.01
N GLY A 70 9.51 26.41 7.98
CA GLY A 70 9.16 26.55 9.40
C GLY A 70 8.04 25.62 9.86
N ASP A 71 7.28 25.02 8.95
CA ASP A 71 6.27 24.03 9.30
C ASP A 71 6.91 22.75 9.87
N SER A 72 6.14 22.02 10.66
CA SER A 72 6.54 20.71 11.17
C SER A 72 5.34 19.78 11.34
N GLY A 73 5.60 18.47 11.31
CA GLY A 73 4.56 17.46 11.43
C GLY A 73 4.86 16.18 10.65
N ASN A 74 4.00 15.17 10.83
CA ASN A 74 4.11 13.90 10.11
C ASN A 74 3.91 14.08 8.60
N ASP A 75 3.04 15.01 8.20
CA ASP A 75 2.83 15.44 6.81
C ASP A 75 4.15 15.93 6.18
N VAL A 76 4.91 16.75 6.89
CA VAL A 76 6.25 17.20 6.48
C VAL A 76 7.21 16.01 6.36
N GLY A 77 7.21 15.09 7.32
CA GLY A 77 8.04 13.89 7.27
C GLY A 77 7.77 13.00 6.06
N ILE A 78 6.50 12.77 5.76
CA ILE A 78 6.05 12.02 4.58
C ILE A 78 6.51 12.74 3.30
N TYR A 79 6.32 14.05 3.24
CA TYR A 79 6.77 14.84 2.10
C TYR A 79 8.29 14.76 1.90
N GLN A 80 9.08 14.94 2.96
CA GLN A 80 10.54 14.78 2.94
C GLN A 80 10.93 13.40 2.43
N PHE A 81 10.32 12.33 2.94
CA PHE A 81 10.64 10.96 2.54
C PHE A 81 10.44 10.76 1.03
N LEU A 82 9.32 11.22 0.51
CA LEU A 82 8.97 11.08 -0.90
C LEU A 82 9.89 11.90 -1.81
N VAL A 83 10.13 13.17 -1.46
CA VAL A 83 10.92 14.09 -2.29
C VAL A 83 12.41 13.75 -2.22
N PHE A 84 12.96 13.49 -1.04
CA PHE A 84 14.37 13.13 -0.89
C PHE A 84 14.67 11.82 -1.59
N ARG A 85 13.80 10.82 -1.49
CA ARG A 85 13.94 9.58 -2.27
C ARG A 85 13.94 9.86 -3.78
N ALA A 86 12.96 10.62 -4.28
CA ALA A 86 12.82 10.88 -5.71
C ALA A 86 14.01 11.65 -6.30
N LEU A 87 14.67 12.47 -5.48
CA LEU A 87 15.86 13.23 -5.86
C LEU A 87 17.18 12.54 -5.47
N ASN A 88 17.12 11.32 -4.93
CA ASN A 88 18.29 10.57 -4.43
C ASN A 88 19.13 11.37 -3.42
N LEU A 89 18.46 12.09 -2.50
CA LEU A 89 19.07 12.87 -1.44
C LEU A 89 19.16 12.04 -0.14
N THR A 90 20.27 12.17 0.58
CA THR A 90 20.54 11.43 1.83
C THR A 90 20.29 12.26 3.09
N PHE A 91 19.43 13.28 3.00
CA PHE A 91 19.08 14.13 4.15
C PHE A 91 18.22 13.36 5.17
N PRO A 92 18.35 13.68 6.48
CA PRO A 92 17.53 13.07 7.50
C PRO A 92 16.06 13.52 7.37
N ILE A 93 15.12 12.60 7.60
CA ILE A 93 13.70 12.92 7.75
C ILE A 93 13.49 13.41 9.18
N ASN A 94 13.35 14.73 9.33
CA ASN A 94 13.31 15.39 10.65
C ASN A 94 11.94 16.01 10.97
N ASN A 95 10.94 15.81 10.10
CA ASN A 95 9.58 16.33 10.23
C ASN A 95 9.52 17.87 10.30
N LYS A 96 10.55 18.58 9.79
CA LYS A 96 10.63 20.04 9.75
C LYS A 96 10.86 20.49 8.32
N PHE A 97 10.06 21.43 7.85
CA PHE A 97 10.20 21.99 6.50
C PHE A 97 11.30 23.05 6.56
N ASP A 98 12.54 22.57 6.60
CA ASP A 98 13.75 23.36 6.75
C ASP A 98 14.32 23.83 5.40
N THR A 99 15.49 24.48 5.42
CA THR A 99 16.15 24.94 4.19
C THR A 99 16.43 23.79 3.22
N ALA A 100 16.84 22.61 3.71
CA ALA A 100 17.09 21.45 2.86
C ALA A 100 15.80 20.98 2.17
N THR A 101 14.69 20.99 2.89
CA THR A 101 13.36 20.66 2.36
C THR A 101 12.93 21.67 1.30
N VAL A 102 13.08 22.97 1.56
CA VAL A 102 12.77 24.03 0.58
C VAL A 102 13.58 23.87 -0.72
N ASP A 103 14.88 23.61 -0.61
CA ASP A 103 15.76 23.47 -1.78
C ASP A 103 15.44 22.19 -2.59
N ALA A 104 15.11 21.10 -1.90
CA ALA A 104 14.61 19.88 -2.52
C ALA A 104 13.26 20.12 -3.23
N THR A 105 12.34 20.86 -2.61
CA THR A 105 11.06 21.25 -3.22
C THR A 105 11.26 22.06 -4.49
N ARG A 106 12.12 23.09 -4.48
CA ARG A 106 12.42 23.88 -5.68
C ARG A 106 13.03 23.04 -6.79
N THR A 107 13.91 22.11 -6.42
CA THR A 107 14.52 21.18 -7.37
C THR A 107 13.48 20.26 -8.00
N LEU A 108 12.61 19.67 -7.18
CA LEU A 108 11.49 18.86 -7.66
C LEU A 108 10.58 19.66 -8.61
N GLN A 109 10.19 20.87 -8.20
CA GLN A 109 9.30 21.74 -8.99
C GLN A 109 9.93 22.09 -10.33
N ARG A 110 11.20 22.51 -10.34
CA ARG A 110 11.93 22.85 -11.57
C ARG A 110 12.05 21.64 -12.51
N ASN A 111 12.44 20.47 -11.97
CA ASN A 111 12.61 19.25 -12.76
C ASN A 111 11.30 18.77 -13.40
N ASN A 112 10.16 19.09 -12.79
CA ASN A 112 8.84 18.61 -13.22
C ASN A 112 7.95 19.72 -13.80
N LYS A 113 8.51 20.89 -14.13
CA LYS A 113 7.80 22.03 -14.72
C LYS A 113 6.59 22.48 -13.90
N LEU A 114 6.70 22.38 -12.57
CA LEU A 114 5.75 22.95 -11.63
C LEU A 114 6.15 24.39 -11.31
N GLU A 115 5.23 25.15 -10.71
CA GLU A 115 5.54 26.48 -10.17
C GLU A 115 6.63 26.37 -9.09
N VAL A 116 7.72 27.12 -9.24
CA VAL A 116 8.90 27.02 -8.35
C VAL A 116 8.75 27.98 -7.17
N THR A 117 7.98 27.58 -6.18
CA THR A 117 7.75 28.37 -4.94
C THR A 117 8.71 27.98 -3.82
N GLY A 118 9.19 26.73 -3.79
CA GLY A 118 9.85 26.15 -2.62
C GLY A 118 8.90 25.76 -1.49
N GLU A 119 7.60 25.82 -1.74
CA GLU A 119 6.52 25.32 -0.87
C GLU A 119 5.83 24.14 -1.53
N MET A 120 5.32 23.19 -0.74
CA MET A 120 4.39 22.19 -1.25
C MET A 120 2.99 22.80 -1.39
N ASN A 121 2.78 23.57 -2.45
CA ASN A 121 1.44 24.03 -2.83
C ASN A 121 0.58 22.87 -3.37
N LEU A 122 -0.70 23.13 -3.66
CA LEU A 122 -1.65 22.12 -4.11
C LEU A 122 -1.18 21.35 -5.36
N GLY A 123 -0.62 22.06 -6.35
CA GLY A 123 -0.08 21.43 -7.56
C GLY A 123 1.09 20.49 -7.25
N THR A 124 1.97 20.89 -6.34
CA THR A 124 3.08 20.06 -5.86
C THR A 124 2.59 18.84 -5.08
N ALA A 125 1.59 19.01 -4.21
CA ALA A 125 1.00 17.92 -3.43
C ALA A 125 0.37 16.85 -4.34
N LYS A 126 -0.43 17.27 -5.33
CA LYS A 126 -1.02 16.38 -6.36
C LYS A 126 0.06 15.64 -7.15
N PHE A 127 1.12 16.35 -7.55
CA PHE A 127 2.25 15.73 -8.23
C PHE A 127 2.91 14.64 -7.36
N VAL A 128 3.25 14.96 -6.10
CA VAL A 128 3.93 14.03 -5.19
C VAL A 128 3.07 12.79 -4.96
N MET A 129 1.78 12.94 -4.70
CA MET A 129 0.88 11.79 -4.48
C MET A 129 0.72 10.92 -5.72
N ASN A 130 0.58 11.53 -6.91
CA ASN A 130 0.40 10.80 -8.16
C ASN A 130 1.68 10.10 -8.65
N LYS A 131 2.85 10.72 -8.45
CA LYS A 131 4.10 10.29 -9.07
C LYS A 131 5.08 9.63 -8.13
N LEU A 132 5.14 10.04 -6.87
CA LEU A 132 6.23 9.65 -5.97
C LEU A 132 5.82 8.61 -4.93
N THR A 133 4.53 8.31 -4.76
CA THR A 133 4.07 7.31 -3.77
C THR A 133 4.48 5.89 -4.13
N ARG A 134 4.75 5.58 -5.40
CA ARG A 134 5.34 4.30 -5.80
C ARG A 134 6.86 4.35 -5.64
N ASP A 135 7.39 3.42 -4.87
CA ASP A 135 8.83 3.28 -4.61
C ASP A 135 9.54 2.37 -5.62
N HIS A 136 8.80 1.76 -6.54
CA HIS A 136 9.31 0.80 -7.52
C HIS A 136 10.12 -0.33 -6.87
N TYR A 137 9.75 -0.73 -5.65
CA TYR A 137 10.41 -1.84 -4.99
C TYR A 137 10.24 -3.14 -5.81
N VAL A 138 11.35 -3.84 -5.98
CA VAL A 138 11.44 -5.15 -6.65
C VAL A 138 12.17 -6.09 -5.70
N ASP A 139 11.63 -7.31 -5.55
CA ASP A 139 12.30 -8.37 -4.78
C ASP A 139 13.68 -8.66 -5.36
N ASP A 140 14.68 -8.84 -4.50
CA ASP A 140 16.05 -9.14 -4.92
C ASP A 140 16.27 -10.63 -5.25
N GLY A 141 15.21 -11.44 -5.20
CA GLY A 141 15.23 -12.87 -5.49
C GLY A 141 15.87 -13.71 -4.39
N LYS A 142 16.42 -13.11 -3.32
CA LYS A 142 17.06 -13.86 -2.24
C LYS A 142 16.05 -14.74 -1.53
N THR A 143 16.50 -15.93 -1.12
CA THR A 143 15.66 -16.87 -0.39
C THR A 143 15.40 -16.34 1.03
N ALA A 144 14.32 -16.79 1.66
CA ALA A 144 14.03 -16.42 3.05
C ALA A 144 15.14 -16.92 3.98
N GLU A 145 15.61 -18.15 3.78
CA GLU A 145 16.66 -18.77 4.59
C GLU A 145 17.99 -18.01 4.51
N SER A 146 18.39 -17.52 3.33
CA SER A 146 19.60 -16.69 3.17
C SER A 146 19.56 -15.36 3.94
N GLN A 147 18.38 -14.98 4.42
CA GLN A 147 18.12 -13.77 5.19
C GLN A 147 17.74 -14.10 6.64
N GLY A 148 17.75 -15.37 7.05
CA GLY A 148 17.42 -15.80 8.42
C GLY A 148 15.92 -16.03 8.67
N TYR A 149 15.11 -16.16 7.62
CA TYR A 149 13.66 -16.32 7.71
C TYR A 149 13.16 -17.70 7.25
N LYS A 150 11.96 -18.09 7.69
CA LYS A 150 11.39 -19.43 7.42
C LYS A 150 10.72 -19.57 6.07
N TYR A 151 10.07 -18.52 5.59
CA TYR A 151 9.33 -18.50 4.34
C TYR A 151 9.23 -17.08 3.80
N LYS A 152 8.85 -16.99 2.52
CA LYS A 152 8.64 -15.74 1.81
C LYS A 152 7.30 -15.78 1.08
N VAL A 153 6.40 -14.86 1.33
CA VAL A 153 5.21 -14.62 0.52
C VAL A 153 5.48 -13.46 -0.43
N VAL A 154 5.07 -13.58 -1.69
CA VAL A 154 5.28 -12.57 -2.73
C VAL A 154 3.93 -12.23 -3.33
N ILE A 155 3.53 -10.96 -3.29
CA ILE A 155 2.25 -10.46 -3.79
C ILE A 155 2.51 -9.22 -4.63
N ASP A 156 2.08 -9.21 -5.88
CA ASP A 156 2.17 -8.01 -6.70
C ASP A 156 1.25 -6.91 -6.16
N VAL A 157 1.78 -5.71 -5.93
CA VAL A 157 1.05 -4.57 -5.39
C VAL A 157 0.77 -3.56 -6.49
N HIS A 158 -0.42 -3.68 -7.09
CA HIS A 158 -0.90 -2.80 -8.13
C HIS A 158 -1.26 -1.42 -7.57
N ARG A 159 -1.02 -0.35 -8.34
CA ARG A 159 -1.48 1.02 -7.97
C ARG A 159 -2.97 1.01 -7.65
N ASN A 160 -3.76 0.42 -8.53
CA ASN A 160 -5.16 0.14 -8.29
C ASN A 160 -5.27 -1.12 -7.41
N ARG A 161 -5.70 -0.95 -6.15
CA ARG A 161 -5.78 -2.04 -5.17
C ARG A 161 -7.04 -2.91 -5.32
N SER A 162 -7.98 -2.51 -6.19
CA SER A 162 -9.12 -3.37 -6.58
C SER A 162 -8.71 -4.56 -7.47
N ILE A 163 -7.51 -4.51 -8.07
CA ILE A 163 -6.99 -5.61 -8.88
C ILE A 163 -6.54 -6.74 -7.96
N GLU A 164 -7.23 -7.87 -8.06
CA GLU A 164 -6.83 -9.12 -7.40
C GLU A 164 -5.48 -9.58 -7.94
N SER A 165 -4.59 -9.93 -7.02
CA SER A 165 -3.21 -10.35 -7.31
C SER A 165 -3.04 -11.83 -7.01
N ILE A 166 -2.01 -12.46 -7.58
CA ILE A 166 -1.64 -13.83 -7.23
C ILE A 166 -0.50 -13.80 -6.22
N GLY A 167 -0.82 -14.19 -4.98
CA GLY A 167 0.16 -14.44 -3.94
C GLY A 167 0.91 -15.74 -4.17
N LYS A 168 2.21 -15.76 -3.88
CA LYS A 168 3.09 -16.92 -3.98
C LYS A 168 3.79 -17.14 -2.64
N LEU A 169 3.62 -18.31 -2.04
CA LEU A 169 4.33 -18.74 -0.84
C LEU A 169 5.53 -19.59 -1.23
N TYR A 170 6.73 -19.15 -0.83
CA TYR A 170 7.98 -19.87 -0.98
C TYR A 170 8.49 -20.36 0.38
N ALA A 171 9.03 -21.57 0.41
CA ALA A 171 9.80 -22.09 1.53
C ALA A 171 11.09 -21.29 1.77
N GLY A 172 11.74 -21.54 2.90
CA GLY A 172 13.02 -20.94 3.28
C GLY A 172 14.06 -20.99 2.16
N ASN A 173 14.23 -22.16 1.54
CA ASN A 173 15.17 -22.41 0.45
C ASN A 173 14.74 -21.82 -0.92
N GLY A 174 13.59 -21.14 -1.01
CA GLY A 174 13.06 -20.57 -2.24
C GLY A 174 12.18 -21.50 -3.08
N THR A 175 11.87 -22.72 -2.63
CA THR A 175 10.89 -23.58 -3.32
C THR A 175 9.49 -22.99 -3.25
N LEU A 176 8.81 -22.82 -4.39
CA LEU A 176 7.39 -22.43 -4.42
C LEU A 176 6.53 -23.55 -3.82
N LEU A 177 5.82 -23.24 -2.74
CA LEU A 177 4.94 -24.18 -2.05
C LEU A 177 3.50 -24.04 -2.48
N PHE A 178 3.03 -22.80 -2.64
CA PHE A 178 1.61 -22.53 -2.86
C PHE A 178 1.37 -21.21 -3.59
N THR A 179 0.27 -21.14 -4.35
CA THR A 179 -0.23 -19.92 -4.98
C THR A 179 -1.67 -19.69 -4.58
N PHE A 180 -2.04 -18.44 -4.32
CA PHE A 180 -3.38 -18.09 -3.86
C PHE A 180 -3.82 -16.73 -4.40
N PRO A 181 -5.13 -16.53 -4.63
CA PRO A 181 -5.65 -15.19 -4.87
C PRO A 181 -5.45 -14.33 -3.63
N ALA A 182 -4.96 -13.11 -3.82
CA ALA A 182 -4.69 -12.15 -2.77
C ALA A 182 -5.34 -10.82 -3.13
N ARG A 183 -6.12 -10.28 -2.19
CA ARG A 183 -6.61 -8.91 -2.26
C ARG A 183 -5.86 -8.09 -1.24
N LEU A 184 -5.39 -6.93 -1.69
CA LEU A 184 -4.65 -6.00 -0.86
C LEU A 184 -5.64 -4.97 -0.33
N HIS A 185 -5.47 -4.57 0.92
CA HIS A 185 -6.22 -3.42 1.43
C HIS A 185 -5.93 -2.22 0.53
N GLY A 186 -7.00 -1.57 0.08
CA GLY A 186 -6.87 -0.30 -0.58
C GLY A 186 -8.08 0.11 -1.37
N TRP A 187 -8.20 1.43 -1.49
CA TRP A 187 -9.19 2.17 -2.22
C TRP A 187 -10.59 2.17 -1.59
N ASP A 188 -10.74 2.92 -0.50
CA ASP A 188 -12.03 3.46 -0.06
C ASP A 188 -11.94 4.99 -0.05
N ALA A 189 -12.97 5.65 -0.55
CA ALA A 189 -13.06 7.10 -0.64
C ALA A 189 -13.84 7.64 0.57
N CYS A 190 -13.36 7.44 1.79
CA CYS A 190 -13.94 8.00 3.04
C CYS A 190 -15.47 7.85 3.23
N ASP A 191 -16.16 7.06 2.42
CA ASP A 191 -17.61 6.91 2.46
C ASP A 191 -17.93 5.68 3.30
N CYS A 192 -17.80 5.86 4.61
CA CYS A 192 -18.03 4.83 5.63
C CYS A 192 -19.43 4.19 5.59
N GLU A 193 -20.36 4.75 4.81
CA GLU A 193 -21.70 4.20 4.61
C GLU A 193 -21.74 3.09 3.56
N LYS A 194 -20.68 2.93 2.76
CA LYS A 194 -20.63 1.88 1.76
C LYS A 194 -20.20 0.54 2.36
N PRO A 195 -20.84 -0.58 1.94
CA PRO A 195 -20.51 -1.89 2.45
C PRO A 195 -19.08 -2.26 2.06
N TRP A 196 -18.25 -2.53 3.06
CA TRP A 196 -16.90 -3.02 2.82
C TRP A 196 -16.93 -4.40 2.16
N PRO A 197 -16.13 -4.64 1.10
CA PRO A 197 -15.27 -3.66 0.42
C PRO A 197 -15.98 -2.88 -0.73
N ASP A 198 -15.87 -1.53 -0.77
CA ASP A 198 -16.25 -0.70 -1.94
C ASP A 198 -15.04 -0.45 -2.83
N PHE A 199 -14.99 -1.12 -3.98
CA PHE A 199 -13.90 -1.00 -4.95
C PHE A 199 -14.25 -0.04 -6.08
N ASN A 200 -14.58 1.22 -5.77
CA ASN A 200 -14.80 2.23 -6.81
C ASN A 200 -13.46 2.63 -7.44
N ASN A 201 -13.40 2.84 -8.76
CA ASN A 201 -12.15 3.23 -9.47
C ASN A 201 -12.17 4.70 -9.92
N SER A 202 -13.12 5.49 -9.43
CA SER A 202 -13.40 6.85 -9.91
C SER A 202 -12.83 7.97 -9.02
N ASP A 203 -12.54 7.68 -7.75
CA ASP A 203 -12.02 8.66 -6.78
C ASP A 203 -10.51 8.52 -6.58
N ASP A 204 -9.78 9.56 -6.17
CA ASP A 204 -8.30 9.49 -6.05
C ASP A 204 -7.77 8.47 -5.01
N GLY A 205 -8.65 7.91 -4.16
CA GLY A 205 -8.38 6.86 -3.16
C GLY A 205 -7.39 7.28 -2.04
N LEU A 206 -7.39 6.56 -0.91
CA LEU A 206 -6.38 6.79 0.14
C LEU A 206 -5.01 6.23 -0.26
N THR A 207 -3.96 7.04 -0.19
CA THR A 207 -2.58 6.58 -0.47
C THR A 207 -2.06 5.67 0.66
N SER A 208 -0.98 4.92 0.45
CA SER A 208 -0.36 4.12 1.53
C SER A 208 0.23 4.96 2.67
N PHE A 209 0.21 6.28 2.54
CA PHE A 209 0.70 7.24 3.53
C PHE A 209 -0.44 7.88 4.34
N ALA A 210 -1.70 7.58 4.01
CA ALA A 210 -2.86 8.00 4.78
C ALA A 210 -3.21 6.96 5.86
N SER A 211 -3.85 7.43 6.94
CA SER A 211 -4.52 6.53 7.89
C SER A 211 -5.57 5.69 7.16
N ASP A 212 -5.63 4.40 7.48
CA ASP A 212 -6.46 3.40 6.78
C ASP A 212 -6.26 3.40 5.26
N GLY A 213 -5.04 3.75 4.84
CA GLY A 213 -4.65 3.83 3.44
C GLY A 213 -4.39 2.48 2.77
N ASN A 214 -3.90 2.56 1.54
CA ASN A 214 -3.51 1.39 0.76
C ASN A 214 -2.41 0.57 1.46
N THR A 215 -2.43 -0.74 1.22
CA THR A 215 -1.33 -1.64 1.59
C THR A 215 -0.01 -1.09 1.03
N PRO A 216 1.00 -0.79 1.87
CA PRO A 216 2.30 -0.29 1.45
C PRO A 216 3.02 -1.27 0.53
N THR A 217 3.80 -0.71 -0.39
CA THR A 217 4.80 -1.49 -1.13
C THR A 217 6.06 -1.68 -0.30
N GLY A 218 6.90 -2.65 -0.66
CA GLY A 218 8.19 -2.87 -0.02
C GLY A 218 8.37 -4.27 0.54
N LEU A 219 9.45 -4.44 1.30
CA LEU A 219 9.79 -5.65 2.02
C LEU A 219 9.40 -5.50 3.48
N MET A 220 8.74 -6.51 4.03
CA MET A 220 8.24 -6.48 5.40
C MET A 220 8.60 -7.78 6.13
N GLU A 221 8.95 -7.64 7.39
CA GLU A 221 9.00 -8.73 8.35
C GLU A 221 7.62 -8.95 8.96
N PHE A 222 7.25 -10.21 9.09
CA PHE A 222 6.01 -10.68 9.67
C PHE A 222 6.30 -11.58 10.87
N ASP A 223 5.49 -11.43 11.90
CA ASP A 223 5.44 -12.39 12.99
C ASP A 223 4.34 -13.41 12.74
N LEU A 224 4.62 -14.66 13.10
CA LEU A 224 3.72 -15.79 12.91
C LEU A 224 2.77 -15.89 14.10
N ASN A 225 1.47 -15.99 13.85
CA ASN A 225 0.47 -16.55 14.76
C ASN A 225 0.46 -15.97 16.19
N SER A 226 -0.25 -14.86 16.36
CA SER A 226 -0.98 -14.67 17.62
C SER A 226 -2.49 -14.74 17.34
N PRO A 227 -3.26 -15.46 18.18
CA PRO A 227 -4.70 -15.23 18.26
C PRO A 227 -4.95 -13.74 18.49
N GLU A 228 -5.84 -13.15 17.70
CA GLU A 228 -6.22 -11.76 17.89
C GLU A 228 -7.31 -11.67 18.97
N PRO A 229 -7.30 -10.64 19.84
CA PRO A 229 -8.24 -10.53 20.96
C PRO A 229 -9.69 -10.36 20.50
N VAL A 230 -9.91 -9.95 19.24
CA VAL A 230 -11.25 -9.76 18.66
C VAL A 230 -11.35 -10.53 17.34
N PRO A 231 -11.65 -11.85 17.36
CA PRO A 231 -11.76 -12.70 16.17
C PRO A 231 -12.72 -12.18 15.10
N ARG A 232 -13.73 -11.39 15.48
CA ARG A 232 -14.68 -10.78 14.53
C ARG A 232 -14.03 -9.74 13.61
N LEU A 233 -13.07 -8.97 14.11
CA LEU A 233 -12.40 -7.91 13.34
C LEU A 233 -11.23 -8.45 12.50
N TYR A 234 -10.60 -9.52 12.97
CA TYR A 234 -9.33 -10.01 12.42
C TYR A 234 -9.41 -11.43 11.86
N GLY A 235 -10.60 -12.05 11.92
CA GLY A 235 -10.85 -13.44 11.57
C GLY A 235 -10.62 -14.39 12.75
N PRO A 236 -11.32 -15.54 12.79
CA PRO A 236 -11.06 -16.61 13.76
C PRO A 236 -9.78 -17.39 13.45
N TYR A 237 -9.09 -17.05 12.37
CA TYR A 237 -7.96 -17.78 11.83
C TYR A 237 -6.64 -17.18 12.29
N PRO A 238 -5.55 -17.98 12.32
CA PRO A 238 -4.24 -17.46 12.63
C PRO A 238 -3.84 -16.37 11.64
N VAL A 239 -3.42 -15.22 12.16
CA VAL A 239 -3.00 -14.07 11.36
C VAL A 239 -1.49 -13.97 11.29
N ASN A 240 -0.99 -13.55 10.13
CA ASN A 240 0.38 -13.07 9.99
C ASN A 240 0.34 -11.56 10.11
N ARG A 241 1.16 -10.98 10.99
CA ARG A 241 1.19 -9.53 11.22
C ARG A 241 2.51 -8.95 10.76
N ALA A 242 2.47 -7.87 9.97
CA ALA A 242 3.66 -7.11 9.65
C ALA A 242 4.17 -6.45 10.94
N VAL A 243 5.43 -6.68 11.29
CA VAL A 243 6.06 -6.13 12.51
C VAL A 243 7.11 -5.08 12.22
N MET A 244 7.68 -5.08 11.00
CA MET A 244 8.71 -4.13 10.63
C MET A 244 8.84 -4.03 9.11
N GLY A 245 8.98 -2.81 8.60
CA GLY A 245 9.41 -2.59 7.22
C GLY A 245 10.92 -2.67 7.06
N LEU A 246 11.39 -3.44 6.08
CA LEU A 246 12.82 -3.66 5.82
C LEU A 246 13.34 -2.82 4.65
N LYS A 247 12.54 -2.67 3.58
CA LYS A 247 12.91 -1.94 2.36
C LYS A 247 11.69 -1.23 1.75
N GLY A 248 11.94 -0.26 0.87
CA GLY A 248 10.88 0.45 0.17
C GLY A 248 10.04 1.37 1.08
N ASN A 249 8.80 1.61 0.69
CA ASN A 249 7.80 2.37 1.44
C ASN A 249 7.54 1.73 2.81
N ALA A 250 7.49 0.40 2.88
CA ALA A 250 7.32 -0.33 4.13
C ALA A 250 8.33 0.10 5.20
N LYS A 251 9.62 0.28 4.84
CA LYS A 251 10.66 0.72 5.79
C LYS A 251 10.33 2.05 6.48
N PHE A 252 9.63 2.93 5.80
CA PHE A 252 9.21 4.22 6.34
C PHE A 252 7.88 4.12 7.09
N LEU A 253 6.94 3.33 6.57
CA LEU A 253 5.55 3.27 7.04
C LEU A 253 5.30 2.28 8.17
N ILE A 254 6.11 1.24 8.28
CA ILE A 254 5.91 0.13 9.22
C ILE A 254 7.04 0.16 10.24
N PRO A 255 6.85 0.89 11.35
CA PRO A 255 7.83 0.92 12.43
C PRO A 255 7.98 -0.47 13.07
N ASN A 256 9.08 -0.69 13.78
CA ASN A 256 9.35 -1.94 14.52
C ASN A 256 8.47 -2.04 15.79
N VAL A 257 7.17 -2.18 15.59
CA VAL A 257 6.15 -2.31 16.62
C VAL A 257 5.07 -3.24 16.11
N ARG A 258 4.50 -4.01 17.03
CA ARG A 258 3.45 -4.99 16.73
C ARG A 258 2.09 -4.29 16.60
N ASN A 259 1.96 -3.44 15.59
CA ASN A 259 0.75 -2.70 15.25
C ASN A 259 0.56 -2.68 13.72
N GLY A 260 -0.67 -2.89 13.25
CA GLY A 260 -0.99 -2.75 11.84
C GLY A 260 -0.92 -4.03 11.00
N ILE A 261 -0.73 -3.82 9.69
CA ILE A 261 -1.06 -4.70 8.54
C ILE A 261 -1.11 -6.19 8.83
N LEU A 262 -2.23 -6.79 8.45
CA LEU A 262 -2.52 -8.21 8.62
C LEU A 262 -2.59 -8.90 7.27
N MET A 263 -2.06 -10.12 7.24
CA MET A 263 -2.36 -11.11 6.22
C MET A 263 -3.14 -12.23 6.89
N HIS A 264 -4.41 -12.36 6.53
CA HIS A 264 -5.33 -13.34 7.08
C HIS A 264 -6.20 -13.93 5.98
N THR A 265 -6.76 -15.10 6.23
CA THR A 265 -7.86 -15.63 5.42
C THR A 265 -9.13 -14.86 5.79
N GLY A 266 -9.81 -14.32 4.79
CA GLY A 266 -11.09 -13.65 4.95
C GLY A 266 -12.19 -14.42 4.24
N THR A 267 -13.41 -14.38 4.76
CA THR A 267 -14.61 -14.67 3.97
C THR A 267 -14.96 -13.41 3.18
N VAL A 268 -14.70 -13.45 1.88
CA VAL A 268 -15.10 -12.35 0.98
C VAL A 268 -16.58 -12.54 0.66
N PRO A 269 -17.44 -11.51 0.76
CA PRO A 269 -18.74 -11.54 0.12
C PRO A 269 -18.52 -11.89 -1.37
N PRO A 270 -19.32 -12.76 -2.00
CA PRO A 270 -19.13 -13.12 -3.41
C PRO A 270 -18.97 -11.85 -4.25
N ASP A 271 -18.05 -11.87 -5.23
CA ASP A 271 -17.83 -10.76 -6.17
C ASP A 271 -19.19 -10.26 -6.69
N PRO A 272 -19.47 -8.95 -6.77
CA PRO A 272 -20.72 -8.44 -7.34
C PRO A 272 -21.11 -9.08 -8.67
N MET A 273 -20.14 -9.42 -9.54
CA MET A 273 -20.41 -10.20 -10.76
C MET A 273 -20.83 -11.63 -10.45
N GLN A 274 -20.18 -12.30 -9.50
CA GLN A 274 -20.59 -13.63 -9.06
C GLN A 274 -21.95 -13.59 -8.36
N GLN A 275 -22.27 -12.54 -7.60
CA GLN A 275 -23.59 -12.32 -7.02
C GLN A 275 -24.63 -12.14 -8.12
N GLN A 276 -24.33 -11.33 -9.14
CA GLN A 276 -25.24 -11.12 -10.26
C GLN A 276 -25.46 -12.41 -11.06
N GLN A 277 -24.41 -13.20 -11.31
CA GLN A 277 -24.52 -14.51 -11.96
C GLN A 277 -25.32 -15.50 -11.11
N GLN A 278 -25.09 -15.54 -9.79
CA GLN A 278 -25.87 -16.38 -8.87
C GLN A 278 -27.34 -15.96 -8.83
N GLN A 279 -27.62 -14.66 -8.81
CA GLN A 279 -29.00 -14.14 -8.87
C GLN A 279 -29.67 -14.50 -10.20
N GLN A 280 -28.99 -14.34 -11.34
CA GLN A 280 -29.51 -14.75 -12.64
C GLN A 280 -29.77 -16.27 -12.69
N GLN A 281 -28.86 -17.08 -12.14
CA GLN A 281 -29.03 -18.52 -12.08
C GLN A 281 -30.21 -18.93 -11.19
N GLN A 282 -30.41 -18.27 -10.05
CA GLN A 282 -31.58 -18.49 -9.19
C GLN A 282 -32.89 -18.08 -9.89
N GLN A 283 -32.91 -16.96 -10.61
CA GLN A 283 -34.06 -16.54 -11.40
C GLN A 283 -34.41 -17.56 -12.50
N LEU A 284 -33.42 -18.13 -13.18
CA LEU A 284 -33.61 -19.17 -14.18
C LEU A 284 -34.19 -20.46 -13.57
N ILE A 285 -33.71 -20.88 -12.41
CA ILE A 285 -34.25 -22.04 -11.69
C ILE A 285 -35.71 -21.81 -11.30
N GLN A 286 -36.05 -20.63 -10.78
CA GLN A 286 -37.42 -20.28 -10.43
C GLN A 286 -38.34 -20.26 -11.67
N HIS A 287 -37.87 -19.71 -12.79
CA HIS A 287 -38.63 -19.71 -14.04
C HIS A 287 -38.91 -21.14 -14.55
N ASN A 288 -37.90 -22.01 -14.55
CA ASN A 288 -38.05 -23.39 -14.99
C ASN A 288 -39.00 -24.21 -14.10
N ASN A 289 -38.94 -24.00 -12.78
CA ASN A 289 -39.84 -24.68 -11.85
C ASN A 289 -41.31 -24.25 -12.05
N ASN A 290 -41.55 -22.98 -12.34
CA ASN A 290 -42.90 -22.48 -12.60
C ASN A 290 -43.47 -23.05 -13.90
N ASN A 291 -42.67 -23.20 -14.96
CA ASN A 291 -43.14 -23.75 -16.24
C ASN A 291 -43.47 -25.26 -16.15
N ASN A 292 -42.82 -26.01 -15.28
CA ASN A 292 -43.13 -27.44 -15.08
C ASN A 292 -44.46 -27.68 -14.34
N LEU A 293 -44.97 -26.70 -13.58
CA LEU A 293 -46.26 -26.79 -12.89
C LEU A 293 -47.48 -26.62 -13.83
N TYR A 294 -47.27 -26.13 -15.06
CA TYR A 294 -48.33 -25.92 -16.05
C TYR A 294 -48.41 -27.02 -17.13
N ASN A 295 -47.52 -28.01 -17.08
CA ASN A 295 -47.46 -29.12 -18.04
C ASN A 295 -47.91 -30.47 -17.45
N THR A 296 -48.62 -30.45 -16.32
CA THR A 296 -49.34 -31.59 -15.72
C THR A 296 -50.84 -31.32 -15.73
#